data_AF-A0A2D9DW27-F1
#
_entry.id   AF-A0A2D9DW27-F1
#
_cell.length_a   1.000
_cell.length_b   1.000
_cell.length_c   1.000
_cell.angle_alpha   90.00
_cell.angle_beta   90.00
_cell.angle_gamma   90.00
#
_symmetry.space_group_name_H-M   'P 1'
#
loop_
_entity.id
_entity.type
_entity.pdbx_description
1 polymer ?
#
loop_
_entity_poly.entity_id
_entity_poly.type
_entity_poly.pdbx_seq_one_letter_code
_entity_poly.pdbx_strand_id
1 'polypeptide(L)'
;MARVKRGVTARRRHKKILKQAKGYYGARSRVYRVAFQAVIKAGQYAYRDRRTKKRVFRSLWITRINAQARANGMTYSQLIAGLKKANIAVDRRVMADLAVHDKAAFAALVNQAKASLAQ
;
A
#
# COMPACT_ATOMS: atom_id res chain seq x y z
N MET A 1 -42.15 -12.99 -33.90
CA MET A 1 -40.89 -12.94 -33.13
C MET A 1 -40.66 -14.27 -32.42
N ALA A 2 -39.44 -14.82 -32.44
CA ALA A 2 -39.13 -16.09 -31.79
C ALA A 2 -38.88 -15.92 -30.27
N ARG A 3 -39.47 -16.77 -29.44
CA ARG A 3 -39.29 -16.75 -27.97
C ARG A 3 -38.01 -17.48 -27.56
N VAL A 4 -37.07 -16.77 -26.92
CA VAL A 4 -35.82 -17.36 -26.39
C VAL A 4 -35.88 -17.54 -24.86
N LYS A 5 -35.62 -18.77 -24.37
CA LYS A 5 -35.60 -19.09 -22.93
C LYS A 5 -34.29 -18.61 -22.27
N ARG A 6 -34.37 -18.03 -21.06
CA ARG A 6 -33.22 -17.39 -20.35
C ARG A 6 -32.55 -18.23 -19.25
N GLY A 7 -33.01 -19.46 -18.99
CA GLY A 7 -32.57 -20.25 -17.82
C GLY A 7 -31.07 -20.51 -17.75
N VAL A 8 -30.47 -20.94 -18.87
CA VAL A 8 -29.03 -21.28 -18.93
C VAL A 8 -28.15 -20.04 -18.76
N THR A 9 -28.51 -18.93 -19.43
CA THR A 9 -27.73 -17.68 -19.38
C THR A 9 -27.81 -17.02 -18.00
N ALA A 10 -29.00 -17.01 -17.38
CA ALA A 10 -29.18 -16.50 -16.02
C ALA A 10 -28.39 -17.32 -14.98
N ARG A 11 -28.47 -18.67 -15.04
CA ARG A 11 -27.74 -19.56 -14.12
C ARG A 11 -26.23 -19.36 -14.22
N ARG A 12 -25.69 -19.21 -15.44
CA ARG A 12 -24.26 -18.94 -15.67
C ARG A 12 -23.82 -17.61 -15.03
N ARG A 13 -24.60 -16.54 -15.19
CA ARG A 13 -24.33 -15.22 -14.57
C ARG A 13 -24.32 -15.31 -13.03
N HIS A 14 -25.31 -15.99 -12.44
CA HIS A 14 -25.40 -16.13 -10.98
C HIS A 14 -24.21 -16.93 -10.42
N LYS A 15 -23.85 -18.05 -11.05
CA LYS A 15 -22.70 -18.87 -10.63
C LYS A 15 -21.38 -18.09 -10.70
N LYS A 16 -21.19 -17.21 -11.70
CA LYS A 16 -20.00 -16.35 -11.79
C LYS A 16 -19.85 -15.44 -10.56
N ILE A 17 -20.91 -14.76 -10.16
CA ILE A 17 -20.89 -13.84 -9.01
C ILE A 17 -20.71 -14.61 -7.69
N LEU A 18 -21.43 -15.72 -7.50
CA LEU A 18 -21.27 -16.54 -6.29
C LEU A 18 -19.86 -17.14 -6.18
N LYS A 19 -19.22 -17.48 -7.31
CA LYS A 19 -17.81 -17.92 -7.33
C LYS A 19 -16.87 -16.81 -6.83
N GLN A 20 -17.14 -15.54 -7.19
CA GLN A 20 -16.35 -14.39 -6.72
C GLN A 20 -16.65 -14.03 -5.25
N ALA A 21 -17.86 -14.34 -4.76
CA ALA A 21 -18.31 -14.04 -3.40
C ALA A 21 -17.97 -15.12 -2.37
N LYS A 22 -17.19 -16.15 -2.74
CA LYS A 22 -16.76 -17.20 -1.81
C LYS A 22 -15.96 -16.59 -0.65
N GLY A 23 -16.21 -17.07 0.56
CA GLY A 23 -15.58 -16.57 1.79
C GLY A 23 -16.31 -15.37 2.43
N TYR A 24 -17.29 -14.76 1.75
CA TYR A 24 -18.10 -13.73 2.39
C TYR A 24 -19.06 -14.29 3.44
N TYR A 25 -19.32 -13.50 4.48
CA TYR A 25 -20.15 -13.91 5.61
C TYR A 25 -21.65 -14.01 5.27
N GLY A 26 -22.33 -15.03 5.80
CA GLY A 26 -23.79 -15.16 5.77
C GLY A 26 -24.40 -15.17 4.36
N ALA A 27 -25.38 -14.30 4.11
CA ALA A 27 -26.09 -14.19 2.84
C ALA A 27 -25.20 -13.66 1.69
N ARG A 28 -24.10 -12.98 2.01
CA ARG A 28 -23.20 -12.37 1.01
C ARG A 28 -22.46 -13.38 0.15
N SER A 29 -22.38 -14.64 0.56
CA SER A 29 -21.79 -15.75 -0.22
C SER A 29 -22.81 -16.73 -0.79
N ARG A 30 -24.07 -16.65 -0.37
CA ARG A 30 -25.12 -17.63 -0.72
C ARG A 30 -26.23 -17.07 -1.61
N VAL A 31 -26.68 -15.83 -1.32
CA VAL A 31 -27.81 -15.20 -2.02
C VAL A 31 -27.29 -14.30 -3.13
N TYR A 32 -27.65 -14.58 -4.39
CA TYR A 32 -27.13 -13.87 -5.56
C TYR A 32 -27.25 -12.34 -5.47
N ARG A 33 -28.42 -11.81 -5.06
CA ARG A 33 -28.66 -10.36 -4.99
C ARG A 33 -27.72 -9.67 -4.00
N VAL A 34 -27.57 -10.26 -2.82
CA VAL A 34 -26.68 -9.76 -1.76
C VAL A 34 -25.21 -9.92 -2.15
N ALA A 35 -24.86 -11.07 -2.74
CA ALA A 35 -23.52 -11.34 -3.25
C ALA A 35 -23.11 -10.34 -4.34
N PHE A 36 -24.02 -10.00 -5.25
CA PHE A 36 -23.76 -9.02 -6.31
C PHE A 36 -23.41 -7.64 -5.73
N GLN A 37 -24.19 -7.14 -4.78
CA GLN A 37 -23.91 -5.88 -4.08
C GLN A 37 -22.55 -5.93 -3.36
N ALA A 38 -22.26 -7.03 -2.68
CA ALA A 38 -21.00 -7.22 -1.97
C ALA A 38 -19.78 -7.25 -2.90
N VAL A 39 -19.88 -7.94 -4.04
CA VAL A 39 -18.80 -8.03 -5.04
C VAL A 39 -18.53 -6.68 -5.69
N ILE A 40 -19.58 -5.92 -6.04
CA ILE A 40 -19.41 -4.56 -6.58
C ILE A 40 -18.71 -3.65 -5.57
N LYS A 41 -19.13 -3.68 -4.30
CA LYS A 41 -18.50 -2.90 -3.25
C LYS A 41 -17.04 -3.29 -3.00
N ALA A 42 -16.75 -4.59 -3.03
CA ALA A 42 -15.38 -5.09 -2.92
C ALA A 42 -14.49 -4.60 -4.08
N GLY A 43 -15.03 -4.56 -5.31
CA GLY A 43 -14.33 -4.02 -6.47
C GLY A 43 -13.99 -2.53 -6.32
N GLN A 44 -14.92 -1.72 -5.81
CA GLN A 44 -14.70 -0.30 -5.52
C GLN A 44 -13.58 -0.10 -4.49
N TYR A 45 -13.62 -0.85 -3.38
CA TYR A 45 -12.57 -0.78 -2.36
C TYR A 45 -11.23 -1.27 -2.89
N ALA A 46 -11.19 -2.37 -3.63
CA ALA A 46 -9.94 -2.86 -4.23
C ALA A 46 -9.30 -1.81 -5.15
N TYR A 47 -10.08 -1.08 -5.93
CA TYR A 47 -9.57 0.00 -6.78
C TYR A 47 -9.01 1.17 -5.96
N ARG A 48 -9.80 1.67 -4.99
CA ARG A 48 -9.37 2.74 -4.07
C ARG A 48 -8.09 2.35 -3.33
N ASP A 49 -8.06 1.14 -2.77
CA ASP A 49 -7.01 0.70 -1.86
C ASP A 49 -5.71 0.36 -2.57
N ARG A 50 -5.72 0.06 -3.89
CA ARG A 50 -4.48 0.03 -4.68
C ARG A 50 -3.78 1.40 -4.70
N ARG A 51 -4.54 2.50 -4.73
CA ARG A 51 -3.98 3.87 -4.64
C ARG A 51 -3.57 4.19 -3.21
N THR A 52 -4.39 3.82 -2.22
CA THR A 52 -4.11 4.03 -0.79
C THR A 52 -2.87 3.25 -0.32
N LYS A 53 -2.66 2.01 -0.79
CA LYS A 53 -1.51 1.15 -0.45
C LYS A 53 -0.19 1.89 -0.64
N LYS A 54 -0.02 2.63 -1.74
CA LYS A 54 1.18 3.43 -2.01
C LYS A 54 1.43 4.48 -0.92
N ARG A 55 0.37 5.12 -0.40
CA ARG A 55 0.44 6.11 0.68
C ARG A 55 0.76 5.45 2.03
N VAL A 56 0.12 4.32 2.32
CA VAL A 56 0.33 3.55 3.55
C VAL A 56 1.78 3.09 3.67
N PHE A 57 2.34 2.51 2.60
CA PHE A 57 3.76 2.09 2.61
C PHE A 57 4.71 3.29 2.75
N ARG A 58 4.44 4.39 2.05
CA ARG A 58 5.26 5.60 2.20
C ARG A 58 5.24 6.14 3.62
N SER A 59 4.07 6.17 4.27
CA SER A 59 3.93 6.57 5.67
C SER A 59 4.72 5.64 6.60
N LEU A 60 4.59 4.32 6.42
CA LEU A 60 5.35 3.34 7.20
C LEU A 60 6.86 3.53 7.07
N TRP A 61 7.36 3.74 5.84
CA TRP A 61 8.78 3.99 5.60
C TRP A 61 9.26 5.25 6.31
N ILE A 62 8.50 6.33 6.25
CA ILE A 62 8.82 7.58 6.95
C ILE A 62 8.90 7.34 8.46
N THR A 63 7.96 6.61 9.04
CA THR A 63 7.97 6.29 10.48
C THR A 63 9.23 5.51 10.87
N ARG A 64 9.62 4.50 10.08
CA ARG A 64 10.84 3.71 10.31
C ARG A 64 12.11 4.56 10.22
N ILE A 65 12.21 5.39 9.17
CA ILE A 65 13.35 6.29 8.98
C ILE A 65 13.42 7.31 10.12
N ASN A 66 12.28 7.89 10.54
CA ASN A 66 12.25 8.88 11.61
C ASN A 66 12.71 8.31 12.95
N ALA A 67 12.31 7.06 13.28
CA ALA A 67 12.78 6.38 14.47
C ALA A 67 14.32 6.24 14.48
N GLN A 68 14.89 5.75 13.37
CA GLN A 68 16.34 5.56 13.28
C GLN A 68 17.11 6.88 13.14
N ALA A 69 16.56 7.89 12.46
CA ALA A 69 17.15 9.22 12.38
C ALA A 69 17.27 9.85 13.78
N ARG A 70 16.21 9.72 14.59
CA ARG A 70 16.22 10.21 15.98
C ARG A 70 17.24 9.49 16.85
N ALA A 71 17.39 8.19 16.67
CA ALA A 71 18.45 7.42 17.34
C ALA A 71 19.87 7.93 16.99
N ASN A 72 20.04 8.53 15.81
CA ASN A 72 21.30 9.15 15.38
C ASN A 72 21.35 10.68 15.63
N GLY A 73 20.44 11.21 16.46
CA GLY A 73 20.43 12.61 16.87
C GLY A 73 19.97 13.60 15.78
N MET A 74 19.15 13.18 14.83
CA MET A 74 18.61 14.05 13.77
C MET A 74 17.11 13.84 13.58
N THR A 75 16.37 14.89 13.21
CA THR A 75 14.97 14.74 12.80
C THR A 75 14.86 14.28 11.34
N TYR A 76 13.76 13.59 11.00
CA TYR A 76 13.51 13.15 9.62
C TYR A 76 13.51 14.30 8.59
N SER A 77 12.95 15.46 8.92
CA SER A 77 12.91 16.62 8.01
C SER A 77 14.32 17.13 7.69
N GLN A 78 15.17 17.25 8.71
CA GLN A 78 16.58 17.62 8.55
C GLN A 78 17.32 16.58 7.70
N LEU A 79 17.11 15.28 7.96
CA LEU A 79 17.76 14.21 7.19
C LEU A 79 17.45 14.32 5.69
N ILE A 80 16.17 14.49 5.34
CA ILE A 80 15.78 14.62 3.94
C ILE A 80 16.33 15.90 3.29
N ALA A 81 16.38 17.01 4.05
CA ALA A 81 16.98 18.25 3.56
C ALA A 81 18.49 18.09 3.31
N GLY A 82 19.22 17.47 4.25
CA GLY A 82 20.65 17.22 4.13
C GLY A 82 20.99 16.28 2.98
N LEU A 83 20.24 15.18 2.81
CA LEU A 83 20.44 14.27 1.68
C LEU A 83 20.16 14.93 0.33
N LYS A 84 19.17 15.84 0.26
CA LYS A 84 18.89 16.62 -0.95
C LYS A 84 20.03 17.59 -1.26
N LYS A 85 20.58 18.29 -0.25
CA LYS A 85 21.76 19.14 -0.42
C LYS A 85 23.00 18.35 -0.87
N ALA A 86 23.16 17.14 -0.34
CA ALA A 86 24.23 16.22 -0.72
C ALA A 86 24.06 15.56 -2.11
N ASN A 87 22.97 15.87 -2.85
CA ASN A 87 22.60 15.22 -4.12
C ASN A 87 22.47 13.69 -4.05
N ILE A 88 22.12 13.15 -2.88
CA ILE A 88 21.92 11.71 -2.67
C ILE A 88 20.47 11.35 -2.97
N ALA A 89 20.22 10.82 -4.17
CA ALA A 89 18.90 10.41 -4.62
C ALA A 89 18.57 8.98 -4.15
N VAL A 90 18.20 8.82 -2.87
CA VAL A 90 17.78 7.53 -2.31
C VAL A 90 16.28 7.52 -1.99
N ASP A 91 15.61 6.48 -2.47
CA ASP A 91 14.20 6.25 -2.20
C ASP A 91 13.94 5.85 -0.75
N ARG A 92 12.81 6.32 -0.21
CA ARG A 92 12.37 6.01 1.16
C ARG A 92 12.16 4.52 1.42
N ARG A 93 11.85 3.74 0.38
CA ARG A 93 11.75 2.29 0.50
C ARG A 93 13.10 1.69 0.91
N VAL A 94 14.16 2.04 0.17
CA VAL A 94 15.52 1.53 0.39
C VAL A 94 16.07 2.07 1.71
N MET A 95 15.86 3.36 1.97
CA MET A 95 16.30 3.99 3.22
C MET A 95 15.63 3.38 4.47
N ALA A 96 14.34 3.05 4.40
CA ALA A 96 13.64 2.37 5.48
C ALA A 96 14.09 0.92 5.66
N ASP A 97 14.57 0.28 4.59
CA ASP A 97 15.10 -1.07 4.63
C ASP A 97 16.49 -1.09 5.29
N LEU A 98 17.37 -0.17 4.90
CA LEU A 98 18.67 0.07 5.54
C LEU A 98 18.50 0.41 7.02
N ALA A 99 17.55 1.28 7.36
CA ALA A 99 17.29 1.66 8.75
C ALA A 99 16.98 0.46 9.67
N VAL A 100 16.44 -0.63 9.13
CA VAL A 100 16.08 -1.84 9.89
C VAL A 100 17.22 -2.87 9.84
N HIS A 101 17.75 -3.15 8.65
CA HIS A 101 18.67 -4.27 8.44
C HIS A 101 20.15 -3.89 8.60
N ASP A 102 20.53 -2.66 8.27
CA ASP A 102 21.91 -2.18 8.35
C ASP A 102 21.99 -0.78 8.97
N LYS A 103 22.06 -0.77 10.30
CA LYS A 103 22.15 0.46 11.09
C LYS A 103 23.46 1.21 10.84
N ALA A 104 24.55 0.51 10.51
CA ALA A 104 25.85 1.13 10.28
C ALA A 104 25.85 1.92 8.97
N ALA A 105 25.35 1.31 7.88
CA ALA A 105 25.18 2.00 6.60
C ALA A 105 24.21 3.19 6.72
N PHE A 106 23.12 3.04 7.48
CA PHE A 106 22.20 4.15 7.73
C PHE A 106 22.87 5.30 8.50
N ALA A 107 23.69 4.99 9.51
CA ALA A 107 24.43 6.00 10.27
C ALA A 107 25.42 6.79 9.38
N ALA A 108 26.10 6.12 8.45
CA ALA A 108 26.94 6.78 7.44
C ALA A 108 26.14 7.80 6.60
N LEU A 109 24.94 7.44 6.13
CA LEU A 109 24.06 8.36 5.41
C LEU A 109 23.64 9.56 6.26
N VAL A 110 23.34 9.34 7.53
CA VAL A 110 22.98 10.43 8.46
C VAL A 110 24.16 11.37 8.66
N ASN A 111 25.38 10.85 8.80
CA ASN A 111 26.59 11.67 8.96
C ASN A 111 26.87 12.52 7.71
N GLN A 112 26.70 11.94 6.51
CA GLN A 112 26.81 12.70 5.27
C GLN A 112 25.76 13.82 5.20
N ALA A 113 24.52 13.54 5.63
CA ALA A 113 23.47 14.54 5.69
C ALA A 113 23.75 15.65 6.73
N LYS A 114 24.40 15.33 7.86
CA LYS A 114 24.87 16.34 8.85
C LYS A 114 25.91 17.25 8.22
N ALA A 115 26.91 16.68 7.56
CA ALA A 115 28.00 17.44 6.93
C ALA A 115 27.48 18.45 5.91
N SER A 116 26.54 18.03 5.06
CA SER A 116 25.93 18.91 4.05
C SER A 116 24.95 19.95 4.61
N LEU A 117 24.51 19.84 5.87
CA LEU A 117 23.70 20.86 6.54
C LEU A 117 24.53 21.88 7.32
N ALA A 118 25.72 21.48 7.78
CA ALA A 118 26.68 22.36 8.43
C ALA A 118 27.39 23.29 7.43
N GLN A 119 27.43 22.91 6.15
CA GLN A 119 27.71 23.81 5.01
C GLN A 119 26.46 24.60 4.61
#